data_AF-A0A238BS65-F1
#
_entry.id   AF-A0A238BS65-F1
#
_cell.length_a   1.000
_cell.length_b   1.000
_cell.length_c   1.000
_cell.angle_alpha   90.00
_cell.angle_beta   90.00
_cell.angle_gamma   90.00
#
_symmetry.space_group_name_H-M   'P 1'
#
loop_
_entity.id
_entity.type
_entity.pdbx_description
1 polymer ?
#
loop_
_entity_poly.entity_id
_entity_poly.type
_entity_poly.pdbx_seq_one_letter_code
_entity_poly.pdbx_strand_id
1 'polypeptide(L)'
;MLLSPGVGLSLKSYIHTVMPQFWEKILAGKNVPHPSVEHRPSILVNRQCLQHFVDTCISNRMTSIPIHCPIRIMHGSDDKINLNLIFTKVFIKKSSSSNAKCEKI
;
A
#
# COMPACT_ATOMS: atom_id res chain seq x y z
N MET A 1 5.41 -11.55 5.76
CA MET A 1 5.85 -10.41 4.94
C MET A 1 4.62 -9.85 4.26
N LEU A 2 4.02 -8.78 4.80
CA LEU A 2 2.83 -8.16 4.22
C LEU A 2 3.28 -7.25 3.07
N LEU A 3 3.31 -7.80 1.86
CA LEU A 3 3.38 -7.02 0.63
C LEU A 3 2.02 -6.37 0.37
N SER A 4 1.57 -5.48 1.25
CA SER A 4 0.32 -4.76 1.04
C SER A 4 0.66 -3.46 0.31
N PRO A 5 0.36 -3.33 -0.99
CA PRO A 5 0.28 -2.02 -1.64
C PRO A 5 -0.57 -1.16 -0.74
N GLY A 6 -0.05 -0.03 -0.26
CA GLY A 6 -0.79 0.58 0.82
C GLY A 6 -2.15 1.11 0.37
N VAL A 7 -2.93 1.41 1.39
CA VAL A 7 -4.37 1.46 1.36
C VAL A 7 -4.89 2.64 0.52
N GLY A 8 -5.76 2.37 -0.46
CA GLY A 8 -6.47 3.42 -1.20
C GLY A 8 -5.69 4.08 -2.36
N LEU A 9 -4.71 3.39 -2.94
CA LEU A 9 -4.06 3.84 -4.17
C LEU A 9 -4.69 3.23 -5.41
N SER A 10 -4.65 4.00 -6.50
CA SER A 10 -4.77 3.45 -7.84
C SER A 10 -3.51 2.64 -8.20
N LEU A 11 -3.64 1.73 -9.15
CA LEU A 11 -2.51 0.98 -9.69
C LEU A 11 -1.37 1.92 -10.16
N LYS A 12 -1.74 3.00 -10.85
CA LYS A 12 -0.79 4.02 -11.32
C LYS A 12 -0.04 4.66 -10.16
N SER A 13 -0.77 5.17 -9.17
CA SER A 13 -0.19 5.84 -8.02
C SER A 13 0.73 4.90 -7.24
N TYR A 14 0.33 3.64 -7.05
CA TYR A 14 1.15 2.64 -6.37
C TYR A 14 2.48 2.39 -7.09
N ILE A 15 2.46 2.16 -8.41
CA ILE A 15 3.68 1.86 -9.16
C ILE A 15 4.63 3.06 -9.15
N HIS A 16 4.14 4.27 -9.39
CA HIS A 16 4.98 5.47 -9.35
C HIS A 16 5.60 5.73 -7.97
N THR A 17 4.94 5.33 -6.88
CA THR A 17 5.47 5.53 -5.53
C THR A 17 6.43 4.43 -5.11
N VAL A 18 6.11 3.17 -5.41
CA VAL A 18 6.85 2.02 -4.85
C VAL A 18 7.91 1.51 -5.81
N MET A 19 7.64 1.51 -7.11
CA MET A 19 8.50 0.88 -8.12
C MET A 19 8.49 1.66 -9.45
N PRO A 20 8.81 2.97 -9.45
CA PRO A 20 8.71 3.80 -10.64
C PRO A 20 9.55 3.27 -11.81
N GLN A 21 10.71 2.67 -11.53
CA GLN A 21 11.60 2.05 -12.52
C GLN A 21 10.97 0.87 -13.28
N PHE A 22 9.88 0.31 -12.78
CA PHE A 22 9.20 -0.83 -13.38
C PHE A 22 7.89 -0.46 -14.09
N TRP A 23 7.53 0.82 -14.16
CA TRP A 23 6.29 1.29 -14.79
C TRP A 23 6.05 0.70 -16.19
N GLU A 24 6.97 0.93 -17.12
CA GLU A 24 6.85 0.44 -18.51
C GLU A 24 6.80 -1.09 -18.58
N LYS A 25 7.57 -1.78 -17.73
CA LYS A 25 7.58 -3.24 -17.68
C LYS A 25 6.26 -3.81 -17.19
N ILE A 26 5.66 -3.20 -16.18
CA ILE A 26 4.35 -3.59 -15.65
C ILE A 26 3.24 -3.29 -16.66
N LEU A 27 3.28 -2.13 -17.33
CA LEU A 27 2.31 -1.81 -18.39
C LEU A 27 2.36 -2.83 -19.54
N ALA A 28 3.56 -3.29 -19.89
CA ALA A 28 3.78 -4.35 -20.87
C ALA A 28 3.45 -5.77 -20.35
N GLY A 29 2.87 -5.91 -19.14
CA GLY A 29 2.47 -7.18 -18.57
C GLY A 29 3.63 -8.07 -18.09
N LYS A 30 4.85 -7.53 -17.99
CA LYS A 30 6.03 -8.29 -17.54
C LYS A 30 6.02 -8.48 -16.03
N ASN A 31 6.58 -9.61 -15.60
CA ASN A 31 6.89 -9.86 -14.20
C ASN A 31 8.10 -9.04 -13.77
N VAL A 32 8.00 -8.35 -12.63
CA VAL A 32 9.08 -7.52 -12.08
C VAL A 32 9.31 -7.85 -10.60
N PRO A 33 10.54 -7.76 -10.08
CA PRO A 33 10.80 -8.00 -8.67
C PRO A 33 10.21 -6.87 -7.82
N HIS A 34 9.52 -7.23 -6.73
CA HIS A 34 9.03 -6.25 -5.77
C HIS A 34 10.23 -5.65 -5.00
N PRO A 35 10.30 -4.32 -4.78
CA PRO A 35 11.46 -3.68 -4.15
C PRO A 35 11.68 -4.07 -2.68
N SER A 36 10.63 -4.50 -1.97
CA SER A 36 10.74 -4.95 -0.56
C SER A 36 11.49 -6.28 -0.34
N VAL A 37 11.94 -6.98 -1.38
CA VAL A 37 12.64 -8.29 -1.28
C VAL A 37 14.13 -8.23 -1.63
N GLU A 38 14.83 -7.11 -1.39
CA GLU A 38 16.28 -6.96 -1.69
C GLU A 38 17.17 -8.13 -1.18
N HIS A 39 16.73 -8.93 -0.20
CA HIS A 39 17.50 -10.04 0.39
C HIS A 39 16.76 -11.39 0.52
N ARG A 40 15.69 -11.64 -0.24
CA ARG A 40 14.88 -12.89 -0.17
C ARG A 40 14.50 -13.38 -1.57
N PRO A 41 14.01 -14.63 -1.75
CA PRO A 41 13.52 -15.10 -3.04
C PRO A 41 12.59 -14.05 -3.65
N SER A 42 12.94 -13.64 -4.87
CA SER A 42 12.36 -12.47 -5.54
C SER A 42 10.88 -12.70 -5.78
N ILE A 43 10.04 -12.06 -4.97
CA ILE A 43 8.61 -12.02 -5.21
C ILE A 43 8.39 -11.20 -6.49
N LEU A 44 7.90 -11.88 -7.51
CA LEU A 44 7.57 -11.27 -8.79
C LEU A 44 6.14 -10.76 -8.74
N VAL A 45 5.95 -9.53 -9.18
CA VAL A 45 4.63 -8.91 -9.35
C VAL A 45 4.41 -8.55 -10.82
N ASN A 46 3.16 -8.55 -11.24
CA ASN A 46 2.75 -8.09 -12.56
C ASN A 46 1.47 -7.26 -12.45
N ARG A 47 1.05 -6.70 -13.59
CA ARG A 47 -0.14 -5.85 -13.66
C ARG A 47 -1.39 -6.52 -13.08
N GLN A 48 -1.63 -7.79 -13.39
CA GLN A 48 -2.83 -8.49 -12.94
C GLN A 48 -2.85 -8.66 -11.42
N CYS A 49 -1.74 -9.08 -10.82
CA CYS A 49 -1.63 -9.22 -9.37
C CYS A 49 -1.86 -7.88 -8.66
N LEU A 50 -1.24 -6.80 -9.17
CA LEU A 50 -1.38 -5.47 -8.60
C LEU A 50 -2.80 -4.90 -8.79
N GLN A 51 -3.43 -5.14 -9.95
CA GLN A 51 -4.80 -4.74 -10.20
C GLN A 51 -5.78 -5.48 -9.28
N HIS A 52 -5.61 -6.80 -9.13
CA HIS A 52 -6.43 -7.60 -8.22
C HIS A 52 -6.34 -7.08 -6.78
N PHE A 53 -5.17 -6.67 -6.32
CA PHE A 53 -5.03 -6.01 -5.03
C PHE A 53 -5.83 -4.71 -4.95
N VAL A 54 -5.70 -3.83 -5.96
CA VAL A 54 -6.45 -2.55 -5.99
C VAL A 54 -7.95 -2.79 -5.92
N ASP A 55 -8.45 -3.80 -6.63
CA ASP A 55 -9.88 -4.14 -6.69
C ASP A 55 -10.41 -4.80 -5.40
N THR A 56 -9.53 -5.49 -4.67
CA THR A 56 -9.84 -6.14 -3.39
C THR A 56 -9.56 -5.26 -2.17
N CYS A 57 -8.90 -4.11 -2.37
CA CYS A 57 -8.59 -3.18 -1.28
C CYS A 57 -9.87 -2.70 -0.59
N ILE A 58 -9.99 -2.99 0.70
CA ILE A 58 -11.18 -2.68 1.48
C ILE A 58 -11.49 -1.17 1.48
N SER A 59 -10.46 -0.33 1.43
CA SER A 59 -10.61 1.12 1.34
C SER A 59 -11.07 1.62 -0.02
N ASN A 60 -11.03 0.82 -1.08
CA ASN A 60 -11.66 1.19 -2.35
C ASN A 60 -13.14 0.81 -2.37
N ARG A 61 -13.53 -0.23 -1.61
CA ARG A 61 -14.92 -0.71 -1.54
C ARG A 61 -15.79 0.03 -0.53
N MET A 62 -15.21 0.46 0.58
CA MET A 62 -15.98 1.05 1.68
C MET A 62 -15.86 2.57 1.69
N THR A 63 -17.00 3.25 1.83
CA THR A 63 -17.08 4.71 2.05
C THR A 63 -16.62 5.07 3.48
N SER A 64 -16.93 4.20 4.45
CA SER A 64 -16.52 4.29 5.85
C SER A 64 -16.10 2.92 6.38
N ILE A 65 -15.08 2.89 7.25
CA ILE A 65 -14.59 1.69 7.94
C ILE A 65 -15.08 1.79 9.39
N PRO A 66 -15.99 0.91 9.85
CA PRO A 66 -16.64 1.00 11.15
C PRO A 66 -15.72 0.53 12.28
N ILE A 67 -14.66 1.31 12.54
CA ILE A 67 -13.73 1.07 13.63
C ILE A 67 -14.12 2.02 14.77
N HIS A 68 -14.48 1.43 15.91
CA HIS A 68 -14.91 2.16 17.11
C HIS A 68 -13.89 2.09 18.25
N CYS A 69 -12.74 1.44 18.02
CA CYS A 69 -11.65 1.37 18.98
C CYS A 69 -10.50 2.31 18.60
N PRO A 70 -9.62 2.66 19.56
CA PRO A 70 -8.37 3.36 19.27
C PRO A 70 -7.52 2.58 18.28
N ILE A 71 -6.91 3.28 17.33
CA ILE A 71 -6.08 2.68 16.27
C ILE A 71 -4.64 3.14 16.45
N ARG A 72 -3.70 2.20 16.48
CA ARG A 72 -2.27 2.48 16.38
C ARG A 72 -1.76 1.99 15.03
N ILE A 73 -1.23 2.91 14.24
CA ILE A 73 -0.64 2.62 12.92
C ILE A 73 0.88 2.61 13.11
N MET A 74 1.49 1.46 12.81
CA MET A 74 2.92 1.23 12.95
C MET A 74 3.56 1.10 11.57
N HIS A 75 4.70 1.75 11.37
CA HIS A 75 5.51 1.61 10.16
C HIS A 75 6.99 1.47 10.52
N GLY A 76 7.75 0.79 9.66
CA GLY A 76 9.16 0.52 9.89
C GLY A 76 10.03 1.76 9.73
N SER A 77 11.14 1.81 10.47
CA SER A 77 12.09 2.92 10.42
C SER A 77 12.70 3.09 9.02
N ASP A 78 12.96 1.96 8.38
CA ASP A 78 13.60 1.79 7.08
C ASP A 78 12.62 1.71 5.91
N ASP A 79 11.32 1.90 6.17
CA ASP A 79 10.34 2.03 5.10
C ASP A 79 10.67 3.31 4.31
N LYS A 80 11.45 3.17 3.23
CA LYS A 80 11.83 4.23 2.26
C LYS A 80 10.61 4.93 1.66
N ILE A 81 9.46 4.30 1.82
CA ILE A 81 8.19 4.79 1.38
C ILE A 81 7.73 5.89 2.35
N ASN A 82 7.86 7.14 1.93
CA ASN A 82 7.25 8.31 2.57
C ASN A 82 5.71 8.35 2.38
N LEU A 83 5.06 7.18 2.42
CA LEU A 83 3.61 6.98 2.33
C LEU A 83 2.89 7.25 3.67
N ASN A 84 3.68 7.60 4.68
CA ASN A 84 3.29 7.91 6.05
C ASN A 84 2.14 8.93 6.16
N LEU A 85 2.02 9.82 5.18
CA LEU A 85 0.98 10.84 5.16
C LEU A 85 -0.23 10.46 4.32
N ILE A 86 -0.09 9.72 3.21
CA ILE A 86 -1.22 9.50 2.30
C ILE A 86 -2.09 8.35 2.79
N PHE A 87 -1.50 7.19 3.11
CA PHE A 87 -2.27 6.03 3.55
C PHE A 87 -2.94 6.23 4.89
N THR A 88 -2.16 6.73 5.84
CA THR A 88 -2.62 6.99 7.19
C THR A 88 -3.76 8.01 7.15
N LYS A 89 -3.64 9.08 6.35
CA LYS A 89 -4.75 10.05 6.20
C LYS A 89 -5.97 9.45 5.51
N VAL A 90 -5.81 8.65 4.44
CA VAL A 90 -6.95 8.03 3.75
C VAL A 90 -7.65 7.04 4.66
N PHE A 91 -6.91 6.21 5.38
CA PHE A 91 -7.45 5.24 6.32
C PHE A 91 -8.11 5.91 7.52
N ILE A 92 -7.45 6.89 8.15
CA ILE A 92 -8.03 7.66 9.27
C ILE A 92 -9.30 8.39 8.81
N LYS A 93 -9.27 9.07 7.65
CA LYS A 93 -10.45 9.77 7.11
C LYS A 93 -11.64 8.85 6.89
N LYS A 94 -11.40 7.61 6.47
CA LYS A 94 -12.46 6.61 6.27
C LYS A 94 -12.82 5.88 7.57
N SER A 95 -11.92 5.80 8.54
CA SER A 95 -12.24 5.21 9.84
C SER A 95 -13.14 6.14 10.62
N SER A 96 -14.17 5.60 11.25
CA SER A 96 -15.00 6.33 12.22
C SER A 96 -14.30 6.63 13.55
N SER A 97 -13.01 6.31 13.68
CA SER A 97 -12.28 6.42 14.94
C SER A 97 -11.72 7.83 15.14
N SER A 98 -12.10 8.47 16.24
CA SER A 98 -11.62 9.79 16.66
C SER A 98 -10.21 9.77 17.27
N ASN A 99 -9.65 8.59 17.56
CA ASN A 99 -8.39 8.41 18.30
C ASN A 99 -7.41 7.48 17.55
N ALA A 100 -6.97 7.92 16.38
CA ALA A 100 -5.90 7.24 15.63
C ALA A 100 -4.54 7.92 15.84
N LYS A 101 -3.51 7.13 16.16
CA LYS A 101 -2.11 7.58 16.28
C LYS A 101 -1.21 6.82 15.31
N CYS A 102 -0.33 7.55 14.64
CA CYS A 102 0.66 7.00 13.71
C CYS A 102 2.06 7.20 14.30
N GLU A 103 2.84 6.12 14.41
CA GLU A 103 4.16 6.14 15.02
C GLU A 103 5.16 5.34 14.17
N LYS A 104 6.40 5.84 14.13
CA LYS A 104 7.56 5.17 13.55
C LYS A 104 8.16 4.27 14.62
N ILE A 105 8.33 2.99 14.32
CA ILE A 105 9.11 2.07 15.18
C ILE A 105 10.56 2.16 14.75
#